data_AF-E3LJN7-F1
#
_entry.id   AF-E3LJN7-F1
#
_cell.length_a   1.000
_cell.length_b   1.000
_cell.length_c   1.000
_cell.angle_alpha   90.00
_cell.angle_beta   90.00
_cell.angle_gamma   90.00
#
_symmetry.space_group_name_H-M   'P 1'
#
loop_
_entity.id
_entity.type
_entity.pdbx_description
1 polymer ?
#
loop_
_entity_poly.entity_id
_entity_poly.type
_entity_poly.pdbx_seq_one_letter_code
_entity_poly.pdbx_strand_id
1 'polypeptide(L)'
;MTYTSYFEALDECDLKSLEHRRLCIDLIFTYKLMVTKEVIIDDPIFELLDHSKLRRHRYYLKSLTRNSTKLSSQILSNRVLRCWNSLSDLVFPVKPSTSVFKSRIYKYNLNHFLSLNPTNY
;
A
#
# COMPACT_ATOMS: atom_id res chain seq x y z
N MET A 1 -15.22 -0.65 -34.61
CA MET A 1 -14.28 -0.67 -33.47
C MET A 1 -14.69 -1.84 -32.61
N THR A 2 -13.86 -2.88 -32.52
CA THR A 2 -14.06 -4.00 -31.60
C THR A 2 -13.77 -3.51 -30.18
N TYR A 3 -14.63 -3.89 -29.22
CA TYR A 3 -14.41 -3.59 -27.82
C TYR A 3 -13.22 -4.40 -27.30
N THR A 4 -12.21 -3.72 -26.74
CA THR A 4 -11.12 -4.35 -25.99
C THR A 4 -11.43 -4.21 -24.50
N SER A 5 -11.34 -5.30 -23.74
CA SER A 5 -11.60 -5.25 -22.29
C SER A 5 -10.53 -4.43 -21.56
N TYR A 6 -10.85 -3.97 -20.35
CA TYR A 6 -9.91 -3.18 -19.53
C TYR A 6 -8.56 -3.90 -19.31
N PHE A 7 -8.59 -5.19 -18.99
CA PHE A 7 -7.37 -5.95 -18.73
C PHE A 7 -6.58 -6.27 -20.01
N GLU A 8 -7.25 -6.53 -21.13
CA GLU A 8 -6.57 -6.69 -22.42
C GLU A 8 -5.88 -5.39 -22.82
N ALA A 9 -6.54 -4.23 -22.68
CA ALA A 9 -5.94 -2.94 -22.99
C ALA A 9 -4.73 -2.62 -22.07
N LEU A 10 -4.78 -3.03 -20.81
CA LEU A 10 -3.64 -2.91 -19.90
C LEU A 10 -2.46 -3.78 -20.35
N ASP A 11 -2.72 -5.01 -20.79
CA ASP A 11 -1.70 -5.95 -21.24
C ASP A 11 -1.05 -5.46 -22.55
N GLU A 12 -1.85 -5.02 -23.52
CA GLU A 12 -1.39 -4.43 -24.78
C GLU A 12 -0.48 -3.21 -24.57
N CYS A 13 -0.74 -2.42 -23.52
CA CYS A 13 0.02 -1.22 -23.20
C CYS A 13 1.16 -1.44 -22.19
N ASP A 14 1.39 -2.67 -21.71
CA ASP A 14 2.29 -3.00 -20.60
C ASP A 14 2.07 -2.12 -19.35
N LEU A 15 0.80 -1.93 -18.98
CA LEU A 15 0.38 -1.09 -17.86
C LEU A 15 -0.10 -1.90 -16.66
N LYS A 16 0.26 -1.44 -15.46
CA LYS A 16 -0.36 -1.94 -14.23
C LYS A 16 -1.76 -1.37 -14.04
N SER A 17 -2.64 -2.17 -13.42
CA SER A 17 -3.99 -1.75 -13.08
C SER A 17 -4.00 -0.47 -12.22
N LEU A 18 -5.11 0.27 -12.28
CA LEU A 18 -5.30 1.47 -11.47
C LEU A 18 -5.24 1.15 -9.98
N GLU A 19 -5.81 0.00 -9.58
CA GLU A 19 -5.75 -0.49 -8.19
C GLU A 19 -4.30 -0.72 -7.75
N HIS A 20 -3.48 -1.38 -8.56
CA HIS A 20 -2.07 -1.61 -8.26
C HIS A 20 -1.30 -0.28 -8.12
N ARG A 21 -1.50 0.64 -9.06
CA ARG A 21 -0.84 1.96 -9.03
C ARG A 21 -1.26 2.76 -7.79
N ARG A 22 -2.56 2.74 -7.44
CA ARG A 22 -3.09 3.40 -6.23
C ARG A 22 -2.48 2.80 -4.96
N LEU A 23 -2.42 1.47 -4.85
CA LEU A 23 -1.82 0.80 -3.69
C LEU A 23 -0.33 1.18 -3.53
N CYS A 24 0.43 1.23 -4.62
CA CYS A 24 1.83 1.68 -4.56
C CYS A 24 1.94 3.12 -4.03
N ILE A 25 1.11 4.03 -4.54
CA ILE A 25 1.10 5.44 -4.11
C ILE A 25 0.73 5.54 -2.63
N ASP A 26 -0.31 4.80 -2.20
CA ASP A 26 -0.75 4.79 -0.82
C ASP A 26 0.34 4.27 0.12
N LEU A 27 1.05 3.20 -0.24
CA LEU A 27 2.19 2.66 0.53
C LEU A 27 3.33 3.68 0.65
N ILE A 28 3.69 4.34 -0.46
CA ILE A 28 4.74 5.37 -0.48
C ILE A 28 4.33 6.56 0.39
N PHE A 29 3.07 6.98 0.31
CA PHE A 29 2.53 8.05 1.14
C PHE A 29 2.55 7.69 2.63
N THR A 30 2.15 6.47 2.99
CA THR A 30 2.25 5.96 4.37
C THR A 30 3.70 5.94 4.85
N TYR A 31 4.66 5.61 4.00
CA TYR A 31 6.08 5.66 4.35
C TYR A 31 6.57 7.09 4.63
N LYS A 32 6.14 8.06 3.80
CA LYS A 32 6.43 9.48 4.03
C LYS A 32 5.86 10.00 5.34
N LEU A 33 4.64 9.60 5.66
CA LEU A 33 3.92 9.99 6.88
C LEU A 33 4.53 9.34 8.14
N MET A 34 4.81 8.04 8.08
CA MET A 34 5.15 7.27 9.27
C MET A 34 6.65 7.16 9.52
N VAL A 35 7.48 7.14 8.48
CA VAL A 35 8.91 6.83 8.59
C VAL A 35 9.79 8.04 8.31
N THR A 36 9.68 8.68 7.15
CA THR A 36 10.57 9.81 6.80
C THR A 36 10.10 11.15 7.34
N LYS A 37 8.84 11.25 7.76
CA LYS A 37 8.21 12.49 8.28
C LYS A 37 8.26 13.65 7.29
N GLU A 38 8.27 13.34 5.99
CA GLU A 38 8.12 14.34 4.91
C GLU A 38 6.70 14.93 4.86
N VAL A 39 5.72 14.19 5.37
CA VAL A 39 4.32 14.60 5.43
C VAL A 39 3.89 14.54 6.90
N ILE A 40 3.29 15.63 7.37
CA ILE A 40 2.74 15.74 8.71
C ILE A 40 1.24 16.00 8.56
N ILE A 41 0.44 15.26 9.32
CA ILE A 41 -1.02 15.41 9.38
C ILE A 41 -1.35 15.59 10.85
N ASP A 42 -2.19 16.56 11.16
CA ASP A 42 -2.57 16.90 12.54
C ASP A 42 -3.39 15.77 13.18
N ASP A 43 -4.29 15.16 12.41
CA ASP A 43 -5.08 14.01 12.84
C ASP A 43 -4.36 12.69 12.56
N PRO A 44 -4.00 11.91 13.59
CA PRO A 44 -3.27 10.67 13.40
C PRO A 44 -4.16 9.59 12.79
N ILE A 45 -3.79 9.13 11.59
CA ILE A 45 -4.47 8.04 10.88
C ILE A 45 -3.96 6.67 11.35
N PHE A 46 -2.69 6.61 11.74
CA PHE A 46 -1.98 5.41 12.14
C PHE A 46 -1.23 5.59 13.45
N GLU A 47 -1.02 4.48 14.15
CA GLU A 47 -0.17 4.35 15.32
C GLU A 47 0.94 3.31 15.01
N LEU A 48 2.19 3.65 15.31
CA LEU A 48 3.29 2.68 15.28
C LEU A 48 3.20 1.81 16.53
N LEU A 49 3.25 0.49 16.35
CA LEU A 49 3.24 -0.43 17.48
C LEU A 49 4.65 -0.93 17.79
N ASP A 50 5.08 -0.75 19.04
CA ASP A 50 6.31 -1.38 19.53
C ASP A 50 6.06 -2.88 19.80
N HIS A 51 6.79 -3.71 19.08
CA HIS A 51 6.60 -5.15 19.04
C HIS A 51 7.91 -5.92 19.08
N SER A 52 8.82 -5.53 19.95
CA SER A 52 10.09 -6.23 20.23
C SER A 52 9.98 -7.75 20.44
N LYS A 53 8.78 -8.29 20.73
CA LYS A 53 8.53 -9.72 20.99
C LYS A 53 7.76 -10.48 19.90
N LEU A 54 7.33 -9.83 18.82
CA LEU A 54 6.54 -10.47 17.75
C LEU A 54 7.35 -10.57 16.45
N ARG A 55 7.06 -11.58 15.62
CA ARG A 55 7.63 -11.73 14.26
C ARG A 55 7.00 -10.70 13.31
N ARG A 56 7.23 -9.41 13.56
CA ARG A 56 6.70 -8.27 12.81
C ARG A 56 7.84 -7.35 12.41
N HIS A 57 7.72 -6.70 11.26
CA HIS A 57 8.69 -5.70 10.84
C HIS A 57 8.63 -4.46 11.75
N ARG A 58 9.74 -3.72 11.83
CA ARG A 58 9.90 -2.58 12.77
C ARG A 58 8.91 -1.42 12.60
N TYR A 59 8.21 -1.38 11.47
CA TYR A 59 7.28 -0.30 11.11
C TYR A 59 5.83 -0.77 11.15
N TYR A 60 5.52 -1.80 11.95
CA TYR A 60 4.17 -2.33 12.04
C TYR A 60 3.17 -1.26 12.49
N LEU A 61 2.03 -1.16 11.79
CA LEU A 61 1.03 -0.13 12.01
C LEU A 61 -0.26 -0.69 12.57
N LYS A 62 -0.96 0.18 13.31
CA LYS A 62 -2.36 0.03 13.69
C LYS A 62 -3.16 1.21 13.15
N SER A 63 -4.31 0.92 12.57
CA SER A 63 -5.27 1.96 12.17
C SER A 63 -5.96 2.53 13.41
N LEU A 64 -6.04 3.86 13.49
CA LEU A 64 -6.84 4.56 14.51
C LEU A 64 -8.29 4.76 14.06
N THR A 65 -8.55 4.68 12.76
CA THR A 65 -9.91 4.73 12.19
C THR A 65 -10.63 3.39 12.31
N ARG A 66 -11.91 3.42 12.67
CA ARG A 66 -12.78 2.22 12.74
C ARG A 66 -13.32 1.88 11.35
N ASN A 67 -13.23 0.61 10.96
CA ASN A 67 -13.93 0.06 9.81
C ASN A 67 -15.38 -0.23 10.18
N SER A 68 -16.32 0.57 9.71
CA SER A 68 -17.76 0.33 9.97
C SER A 68 -18.63 0.32 8.71
N THR A 69 -18.15 0.83 7.58
CA THR A 69 -18.96 1.00 6.35
C THR A 69 -18.16 0.75 5.06
N LYS A 70 -18.86 0.50 3.94
CA LYS A 70 -18.26 0.44 2.60
C LYS A 70 -17.48 1.71 2.25
N LEU A 71 -17.96 2.89 2.67
CA LEU A 71 -17.24 4.15 2.50
C LEU A 71 -15.93 4.17 3.30
N SER A 72 -15.95 3.67 4.54
CA SER A 72 -14.75 3.58 5.36
C SER A 72 -13.67 2.66 4.76
N SER A 73 -14.03 1.66 3.95
CA SER A 73 -13.05 0.83 3.22
C SER A 73 -12.16 1.62 2.27
N GLN A 74 -12.65 2.77 1.78
CA GLN A 74 -11.90 3.65 0.90
C GLN A 74 -10.99 4.62 1.67
N ILE A 75 -10.96 4.61 3.00
CA ILE A 75 -10.02 5.42 3.78
C ILE A 75 -8.61 4.83 3.64
N LEU A 76 -7.60 5.69 3.55
CA LEU A 76 -6.18 5.33 3.39
C LEU A 76 -5.75 4.19 4.32
N SER A 77 -6.06 4.31 5.62
CA SER A 77 -5.76 3.29 6.63
C SER A 77 -6.25 1.91 6.22
N ASN A 78 -7.49 1.82 5.77
CA ASN A 78 -8.13 0.55 5.46
C ASN A 78 -7.63 -0.05 4.15
N ARG A 79 -7.25 0.79 3.18
CA ARG A 79 -6.63 0.35 1.92
C ARG A 79 -5.21 -0.19 2.12
N VAL A 80 -4.44 0.40 3.05
CA VAL A 80 -3.00 0.13 3.18
C VAL A 80 -2.67 -0.91 4.24
N LEU A 81 -3.38 -0.92 5.37
CA LEU A 81 -2.92 -1.59 6.59
C LEU A 81 -2.57 -3.06 6.38
N ARG A 82 -3.42 -3.81 5.67
CA ARG A 82 -3.19 -5.23 5.39
C ARG A 82 -1.93 -5.46 4.57
N CYS A 83 -1.73 -4.66 3.52
CA CYS A 83 -0.56 -4.78 2.65
C CYS A 83 0.72 -4.37 3.42
N TRP A 84 0.70 -3.20 4.04
CA TRP A 84 1.83 -2.65 4.79
C TRP A 84 2.35 -3.62 5.85
N ASN A 85 1.46 -4.14 6.71
CA ASN A 85 1.82 -5.04 7.80
C ASN A 85 2.29 -6.42 7.34
N SER A 86 2.06 -6.77 6.07
CA SER A 86 2.51 -8.02 5.45
C SER A 86 3.82 -7.85 4.66
N LEU A 87 4.37 -6.64 4.58
CA LEU A 87 5.63 -6.39 3.89
C LEU A 87 6.80 -7.04 4.64
N SER A 88 7.72 -7.63 3.89
CA SER A 88 9.00 -8.08 4.42
C SER A 88 9.83 -6.91 4.93
N ASP A 89 10.62 -7.13 6.00
CA ASP A 89 11.62 -6.18 6.48
C ASP A 89 12.58 -5.72 5.37
N LEU A 90 12.85 -6.58 4.38
CA LEU A 90 13.72 -6.29 3.23
C LEU A 90 13.19 -5.15 2.34
N VAL A 91 11.89 -4.89 2.36
CA VAL A 91 11.28 -3.77 1.61
C VAL A 91 11.67 -2.43 2.22
N PHE A 92 11.87 -2.39 3.55
CA PHE A 92 12.22 -1.16 4.25
C PHE A 92 13.72 -0.88 4.17
N PRO A 93 14.14 0.33 3.76
CA PRO A 93 15.55 0.67 3.71
C PRO A 93 16.14 0.79 5.12
N VAL A 94 17.42 0.41 5.27
CA VAL A 94 18.13 0.48 6.55
C VAL A 94 18.18 1.91 7.09
N LYS A 95 18.45 2.88 6.19
CA LYS A 95 18.33 4.32 6.46
C LYS A 95 17.05 4.83 5.80
N PRO A 96 16.21 5.62 6.50
CA PRO A 96 14.99 6.17 5.92
C PRO A 96 15.22 6.86 4.59
N SER A 97 14.55 6.40 3.54
CA SER A 97 14.66 6.97 2.19
C SER A 97 13.44 6.60 1.35
N THR A 98 12.64 7.60 1.03
CA THR A 98 11.44 7.43 0.19
C THR A 98 11.79 6.90 -1.19
N SER A 99 12.89 7.36 -1.81
CA SER A 99 13.27 6.92 -3.16
C SER A 99 13.63 5.43 -3.19
N VAL A 100 14.38 4.96 -2.19
CA VAL A 100 14.74 3.54 -2.06
C VAL A 100 13.52 2.69 -1.75
N PHE A 101 12.66 3.13 -0.82
CA PHE A 101 11.41 2.43 -0.52
C PHE A 101 10.50 2.33 -1.75
N LYS A 102 10.29 3.44 -2.47
CA LYS A 102 9.54 3.49 -3.74
C LYS A 102 10.07 2.50 -4.77
N SER A 103 11.40 2.46 -4.97
CA SER A 103 12.02 1.51 -5.90
C SER A 103 11.77 0.05 -5.50
N ARG A 104 11.83 -0.27 -4.20
CA ARG A 104 11.56 -1.62 -3.68
C ARG A 104 10.10 -2.00 -3.81
N ILE A 105 9.17 -1.08 -3.53
CA ILE A 105 7.73 -1.31 -3.67
C ILE A 105 7.35 -1.64 -5.12
N TYR A 106 7.88 -0.93 -6.10
CA TYR A 106 7.58 -1.24 -7.51
C TYR A 106 8.10 -2.60 -7.98
N LYS A 107 9.10 -3.17 -7.29
CA LYS A 107 9.63 -4.51 -7.56
C LYS A 107 8.93 -5.60 -6.72
N TYR A 108 8.14 -5.21 -5.71
CA TYR A 108 7.50 -6.15 -4.80
C TYR A 108 6.22 -6.71 -5.43
N ASN A 109 5.95 -8.01 -5.24
CA ASN A 109 4.72 -8.61 -5.73
C ASN A 109 3.53 -8.22 -4.83
N LEU A 110 2.68 -7.33 -5.33
CA LEU A 110 1.50 -6.82 -4.62
C LEU A 110 0.19 -7.50 -5.05
N ASN A 111 0.23 -8.46 -5.98
CA ASN A 111 -0.97 -9.01 -6.61
C ASN A 111 -1.96 -9.63 -5.60
N HIS A 112 -1.45 -10.21 -4.50
CA HIS A 112 -2.27 -10.80 -3.44
C HIS A 112 -3.12 -9.79 -2.63
N PHE A 113 -2.88 -8.49 -2.81
CA PHE A 113 -3.62 -7.41 -2.16
C PHE A 113 -4.61 -6.72 -3.09
N LEU A 114 -4.62 -7.07 -4.37
CA LEU A 114 -5.56 -6.52 -5.35
C LEU A 114 -6.87 -7.30 -5.31
N SER A 115 -7.98 -6.57 -5.47
CA SER A 115 -9.32 -7.15 -5.52
C SER A 115 -9.79 -7.40 -6.95
N LEU A 116 -9.34 -6.58 -7.90
CA LEU A 116 -9.74 -6.68 -9.31
C LEU A 116 -8.84 -7.64 -10.08
N ASN A 117 -9.46 -8.51 -10.86
CA ASN A 117 -8.84 -9.44 -11.78
C ASN A 117 -9.73 -9.61 -13.04
N PRO A 118 -9.23 -10.26 -14.10
CA PRO A 118 -9.99 -10.40 -15.35
C PRO A 118 -11.34 -11.13 -15.22
N THR A 119 -11.56 -11.87 -14.13
CA THR A 119 -12.77 -12.66 -13.92
C THR A 119 -13.83 -11.96 -13.07
N ASN A 120 -13.53 -10.82 -12.46
CA ASN A 120 -14.42 -10.13 -11.52
C ASN A 120 -14.55 -8.60 -11.76
N TYR A 121 -14.22 -8.15 -12.96
CA TYR A 121 -14.33 -6.76 -13.41
C TYR A 121 -15.54 -6.55 -14.32
#